data_AF-A0A2W4NB67-F1
#
_entry.id   AF-A0A2W4NB67-F1
#
_cell.length_a   1.000
_cell.length_b   1.000
_cell.length_c   1.000
_cell.angle_alpha   90.00
_cell.angle_beta   90.00
_cell.angle_gamma   90.00
#
_symmetry.space_group_name_H-M   'P 1'
#
loop_
_entity.id
_entity.type
_entity.pdbx_description
1 polymer ?
#
loop_
_entity_poly.entity_id
_entity_poly.type
_entity_poly.pdbx_seq_one_letter_code
_entity_poly.pdbx_strand_id
1 'polypeptide(L)'
;MFVSAKNGSDTSGDGTRSRPFASIGKAAAQAAKGDTPNRLYVCADGGAYEESIALDDEHDGMEIFGAFKCGDWSVDTDLKARLTSPEAVAWRIDDVTKGLRLENFEITAEDASTPGGSSFGMIVRDSENVVLRNVTVIAGKGGDGAPGEPGAKGEDAPEPGEDQAGTDAMCGDPPQGNFGGTWPSESACGSKGGGGGPGQKESPGFSGAPGLPSVNVTPPDVDNGGDKGDEGGDGKPGSVGNAGGHGKRTGP
;
A
#
# COMPACT_ATOMS: atom_id res chain seq x y z
N MET A 1 6.43 -3.54 -40.06
CA MET A 1 7.66 -3.24 -39.30
C MET A 1 8.07 -4.46 -38.51
N PHE A 2 9.37 -4.66 -38.30
CA PHE A 2 9.94 -5.79 -37.57
C PHE A 2 10.43 -5.35 -36.20
N VAL A 3 10.18 -6.18 -35.18
CA VAL A 3 10.48 -5.87 -33.77
C VAL A 3 11.21 -7.05 -33.12
N SER A 4 12.32 -6.79 -32.43
CA SER A 4 13.10 -7.79 -31.71
C SER A 4 13.70 -7.18 -30.45
N ALA A 5 13.27 -7.65 -29.27
CA ALA A 5 13.78 -7.16 -27.99
C ALA A 5 15.31 -7.29 -27.87
N LYS A 6 15.87 -8.40 -28.38
CA LYS A 6 17.29 -8.72 -28.24
C LYS A 6 18.17 -8.14 -29.34
N ASN A 7 17.69 -8.13 -30.58
CA ASN A 7 18.51 -7.78 -31.75
C ASN A 7 18.12 -6.42 -32.37
N GLY A 8 17.10 -5.75 -31.83
CA GLY A 8 16.63 -4.46 -32.31
C GLY A 8 17.27 -3.27 -31.61
N SER A 9 16.94 -2.07 -32.09
CA SER A 9 17.30 -0.81 -31.46
C SER A 9 16.22 0.23 -31.69
N ASP A 10 15.82 0.96 -30.65
CA ASP A 10 14.88 2.08 -30.80
C ASP A 10 15.56 3.39 -31.22
N THR A 11 16.89 3.44 -31.11
CA THR A 11 17.71 4.58 -31.54
C THR A 11 18.10 4.46 -33.01
N SER A 12 18.51 3.26 -33.43
CA SER A 12 19.05 3.03 -34.77
C SER A 12 18.27 1.99 -35.58
N GLY A 13 17.20 1.40 -35.06
CA GLY A 13 16.28 0.58 -35.85
C GLY A 13 15.49 1.43 -36.84
N ASP A 14 15.18 0.86 -37.99
CA ASP A 14 14.32 1.47 -39.02
C ASP A 14 13.08 0.59 -39.32
N GLY A 15 12.89 -0.49 -38.55
CA GLY A 15 11.75 -1.39 -38.67
C GLY A 15 11.85 -2.37 -39.83
N THR A 16 13.02 -2.46 -40.49
CA THR A 16 13.35 -3.53 -41.45
C THR A 16 13.80 -4.81 -40.74
N ARG A 17 13.86 -5.94 -41.45
CA ARG A 17 14.34 -7.22 -40.90
C ARG A 17 15.78 -7.17 -40.39
N SER A 18 16.63 -6.37 -41.05
CA SER A 18 18.05 -6.22 -40.70
C SER A 18 18.29 -5.20 -39.59
N ARG A 19 17.36 -4.26 -39.39
CA ARG A 19 17.41 -3.23 -38.35
C ARG A 19 16.05 -3.08 -37.67
N PRO A 20 15.59 -4.13 -36.95
CA PRO A 20 14.30 -4.09 -36.28
C PRO A 20 14.31 -3.07 -35.14
N PHE A 21 13.12 -2.61 -34.74
CA PHE A 21 12.96 -1.87 -33.49
C PHE A 21 13.15 -2.80 -32.28
N ALA A 22 13.57 -2.25 -31.14
CA ALA A 22 13.71 -3.01 -29.91
C ALA A 22 12.38 -3.15 -29.16
N SER A 23 11.54 -2.12 -29.18
CA SER A 23 10.23 -2.11 -28.52
C SER A 23 9.05 -2.16 -29.49
N ILE A 24 7.95 -2.73 -29.02
CA ILE A 24 6.68 -2.81 -29.74
C ILE A 24 6.07 -1.42 -29.82
N GLY A 25 6.07 -0.65 -28.72
CA GLY A 25 5.52 0.71 -28.69
C GLY A 25 6.21 1.64 -29.69
N LYS A 26 7.55 1.57 -29.81
CA LYS A 26 8.29 2.36 -30.81
C LYS A 26 7.90 2.01 -32.24
N ALA A 27 7.76 0.72 -32.53
CA ALA A 27 7.37 0.25 -33.85
C ALA A 27 5.93 0.65 -34.19
N ALA A 28 5.02 0.60 -33.23
CA ALA A 28 3.62 1.00 -33.39
C ALA A 28 3.52 2.49 -33.70
N ALA A 29 4.18 3.33 -32.89
CA ALA A 29 4.23 4.78 -33.10
C ALA A 29 4.90 5.18 -34.42
N GLN A 30 5.83 4.37 -34.95
CA GLN A 30 6.42 4.62 -36.26
C GLN A 30 5.51 4.16 -37.39
N ALA A 31 4.78 3.04 -37.22
CA ALA A 31 3.82 2.53 -38.20
C ALA A 31 2.65 3.50 -38.40
N ALA A 32 2.15 4.11 -37.31
CA ALA A 32 1.10 5.11 -37.35
C ALA A 32 1.43 6.36 -38.21
N LYS A 33 2.72 6.62 -38.50
CA LYS A 33 3.17 7.84 -39.19
C LYS A 33 3.24 7.76 -40.72
N GLY A 34 3.00 6.62 -41.37
CA GLY A 34 3.37 6.47 -42.79
C GLY A 34 2.44 5.62 -43.67
N ASP A 35 2.65 5.73 -44.99
CA ASP A 35 1.92 5.03 -46.07
C ASP A 35 2.18 3.50 -46.14
N THR A 36 2.87 2.93 -45.15
CA THR A 36 3.15 1.49 -45.09
C THR A 36 2.00 0.74 -44.42
N PRO A 37 1.77 -0.54 -44.76
CA PRO A 37 0.77 -1.34 -44.05
C PRO A 37 1.05 -1.33 -42.53
N ASN A 38 0.02 -1.04 -41.73
CA ASN A 38 0.03 -1.02 -40.26
C ASN A 38 0.22 -2.43 -39.67
N ARG A 39 1.32 -3.11 -40.04
CA ARG A 39 1.62 -4.48 -39.63
C ARG A 39 2.91 -4.55 -38.86
N LEU A 40 2.86 -5.10 -37.66
CA LEU A 40 4.04 -5.39 -36.85
C LEU A 40 4.30 -6.90 -36.84
N TYR A 41 5.55 -7.27 -37.10
CA TYR A 41 6.05 -8.64 -37.02
C TYR A 41 7.03 -8.70 -35.85
N VAL A 42 6.60 -9.34 -34.77
CA VAL A 42 7.27 -9.33 -33.48
C VAL A 42 7.94 -10.68 -33.27
N CYS A 43 9.24 -10.65 -32.99
CA CYS A 43 9.99 -11.85 -32.65
C CYS A 43 9.52 -12.43 -31.30
N ALA A 44 9.44 -13.75 -31.20
CA ALA A 44 8.93 -14.46 -30.04
C ALA A 44 9.97 -15.26 -29.24
N ASP A 45 11.10 -15.64 -29.84
CA ASP A 45 12.15 -16.45 -29.22
C ASP A 45 13.37 -15.62 -28.76
N GLY A 46 13.24 -14.29 -28.74
CA GLY A 46 14.29 -13.33 -28.40
C GLY A 46 14.37 -12.92 -26.93
N GLY A 47 13.36 -13.22 -26.11
CA GLY A 47 13.20 -12.67 -24.76
C GLY A 47 11.83 -12.01 -24.59
N ALA A 48 11.59 -11.43 -23.42
CA ALA A 48 10.39 -10.64 -23.17
C ALA A 48 10.61 -9.17 -23.60
N TYR A 49 9.52 -8.51 -23.98
CA TYR A 49 9.44 -7.07 -24.16
C TYR A 49 9.03 -6.46 -22.82
N GLU A 50 9.92 -5.71 -22.19
CA GLU A 50 9.71 -5.12 -20.86
C GLU A 50 9.14 -3.69 -20.99
N GLU A 51 7.85 -3.59 -21.32
CA GLU A 51 7.18 -2.32 -21.56
C GLU A 51 5.67 -2.40 -21.27
N SER A 52 5.01 -1.25 -21.14
CA SER A 52 3.55 -1.14 -21.21
C SER A 52 3.15 -0.56 -22.57
N ILE A 53 2.09 -1.10 -23.18
CA ILE A 53 1.61 -0.65 -24.48
C ILE A 53 0.33 0.17 -24.32
N ALA A 54 0.26 1.30 -25.01
CA ALA A 54 -0.96 2.08 -25.19
C ALA A 54 -1.15 2.37 -26.67
N LEU A 55 -2.28 1.92 -27.23
CA LEU A 55 -2.68 2.16 -28.60
C LEU A 55 -4.04 2.86 -28.58
N ASP A 56 -4.20 3.83 -29.46
CA ASP A 56 -5.35 4.71 -29.59
C ASP A 56 -5.80 4.81 -31.06
N ASP A 57 -6.61 5.82 -31.40
CA ASP A 57 -7.09 6.08 -32.74
C ASP A 57 -5.98 6.33 -33.78
N GLU A 58 -4.79 6.78 -33.35
CA GLU A 58 -3.60 6.88 -34.23
C GLU A 58 -3.14 5.51 -34.76
N HIS A 59 -3.52 4.43 -34.07
CA HIS A 59 -3.12 3.06 -34.35
C HIS A 59 -4.24 2.23 -35.01
N ASP A 60 -5.34 2.88 -35.44
CA ASP A 60 -6.51 2.18 -35.96
C ASP A 60 -6.21 1.37 -37.24
N GLY A 61 -6.73 0.14 -37.29
CA GLY A 61 -6.47 -0.84 -38.36
C GLY A 61 -5.12 -1.56 -38.25
N MET A 62 -4.41 -1.48 -37.13
CA MET A 62 -3.12 -2.16 -36.95
C MET A 62 -3.27 -3.68 -36.76
N GLU A 63 -2.35 -4.45 -37.35
CA GLU A 63 -2.23 -5.90 -37.14
C GLU A 63 -0.84 -6.23 -36.56
N ILE A 64 -0.80 -6.91 -35.43
CA ILE A 64 0.41 -7.20 -34.68
C ILE A 64 0.51 -8.71 -34.48
N PHE A 65 1.60 -9.30 -34.98
CA PHE A 65 1.79 -10.74 -35.05
C PHE A 65 3.06 -11.15 -34.30
N GLY A 66 2.92 -11.95 -33.24
CA GLY A 66 3.98 -12.38 -32.32
C GLY A 66 4.46 -13.82 -32.51
N ALA A 67 4.48 -14.33 -33.73
CA ALA A 67 4.81 -15.74 -34.03
C ALA A 67 6.15 -15.92 -34.77
N PHE A 68 7.06 -14.93 -34.71
CA PHE A 68 8.25 -14.92 -35.57
C PHE A 68 9.51 -15.38 -34.83
N LYS A 69 10.36 -16.18 -35.49
CA LYS A 69 11.71 -16.48 -35.03
C LYS A 69 12.64 -15.30 -35.25
N CYS A 70 13.42 -14.90 -34.25
CA CYS A 70 14.34 -13.76 -34.29
C CYS A 70 15.47 -13.92 -35.31
N GLY A 71 15.87 -15.16 -35.60
CA GLY A 71 17.02 -15.44 -36.45
C GLY A 71 16.75 -15.20 -37.93
N ASP A 72 15.58 -15.63 -38.42
CA ASP A 72 15.25 -15.66 -39.84
C ASP A 72 13.88 -15.07 -40.19
N TRP A 73 13.10 -14.64 -39.20
CA TRP A 73 11.74 -14.14 -39.36
C TRP A 73 10.78 -15.13 -40.02
N SER A 74 11.05 -16.43 -39.88
CA SER A 74 10.07 -17.48 -40.21
C SER A 74 8.96 -17.51 -39.17
N VAL A 75 7.76 -17.91 -39.60
CA VAL A 75 6.59 -18.05 -38.72
C VAL A 75 6.64 -19.42 -38.05
N ASP A 76 6.39 -19.42 -36.74
CA ASP A 76 6.18 -20.60 -35.93
C ASP A 76 4.99 -20.34 -35.00
N THR A 77 3.86 -20.96 -35.31
CA THR A 77 2.58 -20.67 -34.65
C THR A 77 2.50 -21.17 -33.20
N ASP A 78 3.46 -22.00 -32.79
CA ASP A 78 3.58 -22.44 -31.40
C ASP A 78 4.31 -21.40 -30.54
N LEU A 79 5.03 -20.46 -31.17
CA LEU A 79 5.65 -19.34 -30.47
C LEU A 79 4.63 -18.24 -30.15
N LYS A 80 4.90 -17.53 -29.05
CA LYS A 80 4.20 -16.33 -28.62
C LYS A 80 5.21 -15.28 -28.18
N ALA A 81 5.09 -14.06 -28.69
CA ALA A 81 5.85 -12.93 -28.20
C ALA A 81 5.40 -12.61 -26.77
N ARG A 82 6.36 -12.46 -25.86
CA ARG A 82 6.09 -12.23 -24.44
C ARG A 82 6.22 -10.74 -24.13
N LEU A 83 5.14 -10.11 -23.70
CA LEU A 83 5.13 -8.77 -23.12
C LEU A 83 5.08 -8.90 -21.59
N THR A 84 6.05 -8.34 -20.90
CA THR A 84 6.11 -8.31 -19.44
C THR A 84 6.13 -6.85 -19.01
N SER A 85 4.98 -6.34 -18.63
CA SER A 85 4.87 -4.93 -18.28
C SER A 85 5.37 -4.67 -16.87
N PRO A 86 6.17 -3.61 -16.65
CA PRO A 86 6.49 -3.16 -15.29
C PRO A 86 5.34 -2.41 -14.61
N GLU A 87 4.21 -2.24 -15.31
CA GLU A 87 3.04 -1.50 -14.84
C GLU A 87 1.88 -2.45 -14.52
N ALA A 88 0.97 -1.98 -13.65
CA ALA A 88 -0.26 -2.70 -13.33
C ALA A 88 -1.24 -2.76 -14.52
N VAL A 89 -1.00 -2.03 -15.61
CA VAL A 89 -1.74 -2.17 -16.87
C VAL A 89 -0.77 -2.46 -18.00
N ALA A 90 -0.78 -3.69 -18.53
CA ALA A 90 0.21 -4.10 -19.52
C ALA A 90 -0.09 -3.62 -20.94
N TRP A 91 -1.35 -3.67 -21.37
CA TRP A 91 -1.75 -3.25 -22.71
C TRP A 91 -3.09 -2.52 -22.67
N ARG A 92 -3.13 -1.29 -23.19
CA ARG A 92 -4.35 -0.50 -23.36
C ARG A 92 -4.65 -0.26 -24.85
N ILE A 93 -5.91 -0.42 -25.22
CA ILE A 93 -6.46 -0.09 -26.53
C ILE A 93 -7.67 0.81 -26.30
N ASP A 94 -7.61 2.03 -26.82
CA ASP A 94 -8.65 3.05 -26.69
C ASP A 94 -9.11 3.52 -28.07
N ASP A 95 -10.39 3.88 -28.23
CA ASP A 95 -10.89 4.68 -29.35
C ASP A 95 -10.61 4.16 -30.79
N VAL A 96 -10.34 2.87 -31.00
CA VAL A 96 -10.13 2.29 -32.34
C VAL A 96 -11.47 1.88 -32.99
N THR A 97 -11.67 2.19 -34.27
CA THR A 97 -12.97 1.97 -34.94
C THR A 97 -12.90 0.94 -36.08
N LYS A 98 -11.86 0.99 -36.92
CA LYS A 98 -11.58 -0.05 -37.92
C LYS A 98 -11.16 -1.35 -37.22
N GLY A 99 -10.55 -1.22 -36.06
CA GLY A 99 -10.18 -2.29 -35.15
C GLY A 99 -8.69 -2.56 -35.11
N LEU A 100 -8.31 -3.56 -34.33
CA LEU A 100 -6.93 -3.97 -34.13
C LEU A 100 -6.87 -5.49 -34.09
N ARG A 101 -5.83 -6.08 -34.68
CA ARG A 101 -5.59 -7.52 -34.61
C ARG A 101 -4.31 -7.81 -33.86
N LEU A 102 -4.39 -8.66 -32.84
CA LEU A 102 -3.27 -9.13 -32.06
C LEU A 102 -3.22 -10.65 -32.08
N GLU A 103 -2.10 -11.21 -32.54
CA GLU A 103 -1.95 -12.66 -32.64
C GLU A 103 -0.68 -13.18 -31.99
N ASN A 104 -0.77 -14.32 -31.30
CA ASN A 104 0.38 -15.04 -30.73
C ASN A 104 1.15 -14.19 -29.70
N PHE A 105 0.45 -13.76 -28.66
CA PHE A 105 1.07 -13.04 -27.54
C PHE A 105 0.81 -13.73 -26.20
N GLU A 106 1.76 -13.58 -25.29
CA GLU A 106 1.56 -13.73 -23.86
C GLU A 106 1.84 -12.38 -23.21
N ILE A 107 0.85 -11.85 -22.50
CA ILE A 107 0.88 -10.51 -21.92
C ILE A 107 0.72 -10.63 -20.42
N THR A 108 1.68 -10.08 -19.68
CA THR A 108 1.69 -10.09 -18.21
C THR A 108 1.79 -8.67 -17.69
N ALA A 109 0.91 -8.32 -16.76
CA ALA A 109 0.99 -7.09 -15.96
C ALA A 109 1.59 -7.36 -14.59
N GLU A 110 2.18 -6.32 -13.99
CA GLU A 110 2.70 -6.35 -12.63
C GLU A 110 1.56 -6.28 -11.60
N ASP A 111 1.85 -6.62 -10.34
CA ASP A 111 0.92 -6.42 -9.22
C ASP A 111 0.62 -4.92 -9.03
N ALA A 112 -0.61 -4.61 -8.61
CA ALA A 112 -0.96 -3.24 -8.25
C ALA A 112 -0.32 -2.88 -6.90
N SER A 113 0.45 -1.80 -6.87
CA SER A 113 1.20 -1.36 -5.68
C SER A 113 0.45 -0.34 -4.83
N THR A 114 -0.62 0.25 -5.34
CA THR A 114 -1.44 1.22 -4.61
C THR A 114 -2.54 0.52 -3.81
N PRO A 115 -2.84 0.99 -2.58
CA PRO A 115 -3.97 0.43 -1.84
C PRO A 115 -5.29 0.58 -2.60
N GLY A 116 -6.05 -0.50 -2.70
CA GLY A 116 -7.27 -0.59 -3.52
C GLY A 116 -7.01 -0.58 -5.03
N GLY A 117 -5.75 -0.59 -5.46
CA GLY A 117 -5.35 -0.62 -6.86
C GLY A 117 -5.76 -1.92 -7.56
N SER A 118 -5.93 -1.85 -8.87
CA SER A 118 -6.24 -3.00 -9.72
C SER A 118 -5.10 -3.27 -10.70
N SER A 119 -4.88 -4.55 -11.03
CA SER A 119 -3.97 -4.97 -12.10
C SER A 119 -4.76 -5.55 -13.26
N PHE A 120 -4.40 -5.15 -14.49
CA PHE A 120 -5.06 -5.52 -15.73
C PHE A 120 -4.01 -5.93 -16.78
N GLY A 121 -4.05 -7.19 -17.22
CA GLY A 121 -3.22 -7.62 -18.34
C GLY A 121 -3.59 -6.93 -19.67
N MET A 122 -4.86 -6.57 -19.86
CA MET A 122 -5.30 -5.78 -21.00
C MET A 122 -6.56 -4.97 -20.67
N ILE A 123 -6.65 -3.76 -21.21
CA ILE A 123 -7.86 -2.92 -21.21
C ILE A 123 -8.20 -2.58 -22.66
N VAL A 124 -9.45 -2.84 -23.04
CA VAL A 124 -10.03 -2.41 -24.32
C VAL A 124 -11.23 -1.53 -23.99
N ARG A 125 -11.20 -0.27 -24.41
CA ARG A 125 -12.23 0.73 -24.09
C ARG A 125 -12.60 1.51 -25.34
N ASP A 126 -13.89 1.81 -25.47
CA ASP A 126 -14.45 2.64 -26.55
C ASP A 126 -13.95 2.22 -27.95
N SER A 127 -13.77 0.91 -28.14
CA SER A 127 -13.11 0.33 -29.31
C SER A 127 -13.99 -0.72 -29.99
N GLU A 128 -13.91 -0.81 -31.31
CA GLU A 128 -14.62 -1.77 -32.14
C GLU A 128 -13.65 -2.73 -32.83
N ASN A 129 -14.15 -3.91 -33.25
CA ASN A 129 -13.43 -4.84 -34.13
C ASN A 129 -12.02 -5.26 -33.64
N VAL A 130 -11.79 -5.28 -32.31
CA VAL A 130 -10.56 -5.79 -31.71
C VAL A 130 -10.56 -7.33 -31.75
N VAL A 131 -9.58 -7.90 -32.43
CA VAL A 131 -9.42 -9.35 -32.62
C VAL A 131 -8.17 -9.82 -31.88
N LEU A 132 -8.38 -10.66 -30.88
CA LEU A 132 -7.31 -11.35 -30.15
C LEU A 132 -7.29 -12.82 -30.57
N ARG A 133 -6.19 -13.30 -31.16
CA ARG A 133 -6.06 -14.70 -31.60
C ARG A 133 -4.85 -15.37 -30.96
N ASN A 134 -5.07 -16.49 -30.29
CA ASN A 134 -4.01 -17.20 -29.58
C ASN A 134 -3.23 -16.29 -28.61
N VAL A 135 -3.95 -15.40 -27.91
CA VAL A 135 -3.39 -14.50 -26.91
C VAL A 135 -3.65 -15.05 -25.51
N THR A 136 -2.63 -15.04 -24.67
CA THR A 136 -2.74 -15.30 -23.23
C THR A 136 -2.59 -13.97 -22.52
N VAL A 137 -3.54 -13.60 -21.66
CA VAL A 137 -3.52 -12.36 -20.88
C VAL A 137 -3.50 -12.71 -19.39
N ILE A 138 -2.50 -12.20 -18.67
CA ILE A 138 -2.23 -12.47 -17.27
C ILE A 138 -2.19 -11.13 -16.54
N ALA A 139 -3.11 -10.94 -15.61
CA ALA A 139 -3.06 -9.83 -14.67
C ALA A 139 -2.18 -10.20 -13.46
N GLY A 140 -1.61 -9.18 -12.81
CA GLY A 140 -1.06 -9.31 -11.47
C GLY A 140 -2.16 -9.29 -10.41
N LYS A 141 -1.75 -9.24 -9.14
CA LYS A 141 -2.64 -9.10 -7.99
C LYS A 141 -3.18 -7.67 -7.90
N GLY A 142 -4.40 -7.54 -7.38
CA GLY A 142 -4.88 -6.25 -6.87
C GLY A 142 -4.10 -5.82 -5.63
N GLY A 143 -4.09 -4.53 -5.35
CA GLY A 143 -3.47 -3.97 -4.17
C GLY A 143 -4.33 -4.20 -2.93
N ASP A 144 -3.68 -4.28 -1.76
CA ASP A 144 -4.37 -4.41 -0.47
C ASP A 144 -5.32 -3.23 -0.23
N GLY A 145 -6.37 -3.41 0.57
CA GLY A 145 -7.21 -2.28 0.98
C GLY A 145 -6.41 -1.20 1.72
N ALA A 146 -6.84 0.06 1.62
CA ALA A 146 -6.28 1.11 2.47
C ALA A 146 -6.51 0.75 3.95
N PRO A 147 -5.56 1.06 4.86
CA PRO A 147 -5.79 0.94 6.28
C PRO A 147 -7.05 1.72 6.70
N GLY A 148 -7.79 1.20 7.67
CA GLY A 148 -8.85 1.98 8.30
C GLY A 148 -8.30 3.21 8.99
N GLU A 149 -9.09 4.28 9.05
CA GLU A 149 -8.76 5.44 9.88
C GLU A 149 -8.69 5.03 11.37
N PRO A 150 -7.81 5.65 12.17
CA PRO A 150 -7.85 5.46 13.62
C PRO A 150 -9.25 5.72 14.18
N GLY A 151 -9.64 4.92 15.17
CA GLY A 151 -10.86 5.17 15.95
C GLY A 151 -10.83 6.57 16.56
N ALA A 152 -12.02 7.15 16.79
CA ALA A 152 -12.12 8.40 17.51
C ALA A 152 -11.49 8.25 18.90
N LYS A 153 -10.92 9.31 19.46
CA LYS A 153 -10.55 9.32 20.87
C LYS A 153 -11.82 9.10 21.70
N GLY A 154 -11.79 8.15 22.63
CA GLY A 154 -12.85 7.99 23.64
C GLY A 154 -13.10 9.29 24.43
N GLU A 155 -14.31 9.43 24.98
CA GLU A 155 -14.67 10.59 25.79
C GLU A 155 -13.74 10.73 27.01
N ASP A 156 -13.37 11.96 27.35
CA ASP A 156 -12.68 12.23 28.60
C ASP A 156 -13.59 11.89 29.78
N ALA A 157 -13.01 11.35 30.86
CA ALA A 157 -13.76 11.14 32.10
C ALA A 157 -14.32 12.48 32.62
N PRO A 158 -15.48 12.48 33.31
CA PRO A 158 -15.97 13.68 33.99
C PRO A 158 -14.89 14.30 34.88
N GLU A 159 -14.90 15.63 34.99
CA GLU A 159 -14.02 16.34 35.92
C GLU A 159 -14.15 15.71 37.32
N PRO A 160 -13.03 15.34 37.99
CA PRO A 160 -13.08 14.80 39.34
C PRO A 160 -13.82 15.77 40.26
N GLY A 161 -14.87 15.31 40.94
CA GLY A 161 -15.58 16.06 41.97
C GLY A 161 -14.77 16.17 43.26
N GLU A 162 -15.27 16.93 44.24
CA GLU A 162 -14.61 17.14 45.53
C GLU A 162 -14.29 15.81 46.26
N ASP A 163 -15.12 14.78 46.08
CA ASP A 163 -14.91 13.45 46.67
C ASP A 163 -13.73 12.67 46.05
N GLN A 164 -13.27 13.10 44.87
CA GLN A 164 -12.12 12.55 44.14
C GLN A 164 -10.88 13.44 44.28
N ALA A 165 -11.00 14.60 44.93
CA ALA A 165 -9.85 15.40 45.31
C ALA A 165 -9.09 14.67 46.42
N GLY A 166 -7.84 14.30 46.16
CA GLY A 166 -6.95 13.84 47.23
C GLY A 166 -6.86 14.92 48.30
N THR A 167 -6.98 14.55 49.57
CA THR A 167 -6.68 15.47 50.67
C THR A 167 -5.26 16.00 50.51
N ASP A 168 -5.03 17.27 50.85
CA ASP A 168 -3.69 17.87 50.88
C ASP A 168 -2.72 16.93 51.59
N ALA A 169 -1.58 16.66 50.96
CA ALA A 169 -0.52 15.88 51.56
C ALA A 169 -0.04 16.61 52.83
N MET A 170 -0.49 16.14 54.00
CA MET A 170 0.05 16.57 55.28
C MET A 170 1.43 15.93 55.46
N CYS A 171 2.43 16.49 54.78
CA CYS A 171 3.82 16.18 55.03
C CYS A 171 4.34 17.30 55.93
N GLY A 172 4.79 16.96 57.14
CA GLY A 172 5.31 17.96 58.09
C GLY A 172 6.58 18.67 57.57
N ASP A 173 7.25 18.07 56.58
CA ASP A 173 8.47 18.60 55.96
C ASP A 173 8.50 18.24 54.45
N PRO A 174 7.68 18.87 53.61
CA PRO A 174 7.66 18.56 52.18
C PRO A 174 8.92 19.12 51.51
N PRO A 175 9.55 18.39 50.57
CA PRO A 175 10.66 18.93 49.79
C PRO A 175 10.21 20.16 48.99
N GLN A 176 11.02 21.22 48.93
CA GLN A 176 10.66 22.55 48.40
C GLN A 176 10.37 22.63 46.88
N GLY A 177 10.22 21.50 46.18
CA GLY A 177 9.97 21.45 44.74
C GLY A 177 8.80 20.56 44.38
N ASN A 178 7.71 21.14 43.88
CA ASN A 178 6.62 20.42 43.24
C ASN A 178 6.97 20.17 41.78
N PHE A 179 7.40 18.96 41.46
CA PHE A 179 7.49 18.48 40.09
C PHE A 179 6.47 17.34 39.94
N GLY A 180 5.34 17.64 39.29
CA GLY A 180 4.38 16.61 38.91
C GLY A 180 5.02 15.64 37.92
N GLY A 181 4.83 14.33 38.15
CA GLY A 181 5.28 13.26 37.27
C GLY A 181 6.70 12.72 37.55
N THR A 182 6.78 11.40 37.77
CA THR A 182 7.98 10.54 37.92
C THR A 182 9.01 10.95 38.99
N TRP A 183 9.04 10.22 40.11
CA TRP A 183 10.10 10.33 41.10
C TRP A 183 11.17 9.25 40.88
N PRO A 184 12.47 9.59 40.86
CA PRO A 184 13.54 8.58 40.75
C PRO A 184 13.65 7.68 42.01
N SER A 185 13.11 8.12 43.16
CA SER A 185 13.03 7.39 44.44
C SER A 185 11.77 7.76 45.21
N GLU A 186 11.40 7.01 46.25
CA GLU A 186 10.29 7.41 47.15
C GLU A 186 10.51 8.80 47.74
N SER A 187 9.45 9.60 47.80
CA SER A 187 9.48 10.91 48.46
C SER A 187 9.61 10.77 49.98
N ALA A 188 9.95 11.84 50.70
CA ALA A 188 9.89 11.88 52.17
C ALA A 188 8.47 11.57 52.72
N CYS A 189 7.46 11.62 51.85
CA CYS A 189 6.06 11.34 52.15
C CYS A 189 5.62 9.95 51.59
N GLY A 190 6.56 9.10 51.15
CA GLY A 190 6.30 7.70 50.76
C GLY A 190 5.67 7.48 49.38
N SER A 191 5.57 8.51 48.54
CA SER A 191 4.96 8.44 47.21
C SER A 191 5.99 8.33 46.10
N LYS A 192 5.76 7.48 45.09
CA LYS A 192 6.55 7.41 43.85
C LYS A 192 5.63 7.52 42.63
N GLY A 193 5.85 8.54 41.78
CA GLY A 193 5.10 8.69 40.53
C GLY A 193 5.34 7.53 39.55
N GLY A 194 4.30 7.15 38.82
CA GLY A 194 4.36 6.12 37.78
C GLY A 194 5.25 6.52 36.60
N GLY A 195 5.91 5.54 35.98
CA GLY A 195 6.74 5.77 34.79
C GLY A 195 5.90 5.84 33.52
N GLY A 196 6.30 6.68 32.55
CA GLY A 196 5.70 6.68 31.22
C GLY A 196 5.88 5.34 30.49
N GLY A 197 4.93 4.98 29.62
CA GLY A 197 4.98 3.73 28.88
C GLY A 197 6.04 3.76 27.77
N PRO A 198 6.73 2.64 27.49
CA PRO A 198 7.70 2.57 26.41
C PRO A 198 7.05 2.83 25.04
N GLY A 199 7.63 3.74 24.26
CA GLY A 199 7.23 3.95 22.87
C GLY A 199 7.68 2.79 21.98
N GLN A 200 6.88 2.46 20.97
CA GLN A 200 7.25 1.53 19.90
C GLN A 200 7.25 2.24 18.55
N LYS A 201 8.15 1.81 17.67
CA LYS A 201 8.22 2.29 16.28
C LYS A 201 7.29 1.41 15.44
N GLU A 202 6.42 2.02 14.62
CA GLU A 202 5.42 1.33 13.79
C GLU A 202 4.37 0.51 14.57
N SER A 203 4.12 0.85 15.85
CA SER A 203 3.07 0.24 16.67
C SER A 203 2.64 1.21 17.78
N PRO A 204 1.42 1.07 18.34
CA PRO A 204 1.02 1.86 19.50
C PRO A 204 2.00 1.67 20.67
N GLY A 205 2.32 2.75 21.37
CA GLY A 205 3.11 2.70 22.60
C GLY A 205 2.39 1.91 23.70
N PHE A 206 3.14 1.42 24.68
CA PHE A 206 2.56 0.75 25.85
C PHE A 206 1.98 1.78 26.84
N SER A 207 1.07 1.34 27.70
CA SER A 207 0.58 2.12 28.84
C SER A 207 1.72 2.45 29.82
N GLY A 208 1.65 3.61 30.48
CA GLY A 208 2.52 3.93 31.61
C GLY A 208 2.23 3.05 32.82
N ALA A 209 3.22 2.88 33.70
CA ALA A 209 3.02 2.18 34.96
C ALA A 209 2.33 3.09 35.99
N PRO A 210 1.47 2.57 36.89
CA PRO A 210 0.90 3.35 37.96
C PRO A 210 1.96 3.83 38.97
N GLY A 211 1.66 4.91 39.69
CA GLY A 211 2.45 5.32 40.86
C GLY A 211 2.21 4.42 42.07
N LEU A 212 3.11 4.48 43.05
CA LEU A 212 2.99 3.76 44.32
C LEU A 212 2.84 4.74 45.50
N PRO A 213 2.08 4.38 46.55
CA PRO A 213 1.32 3.13 46.71
C PRO A 213 -0.02 3.13 45.96
N SER A 214 -0.48 1.94 45.51
CA SER A 214 -1.77 1.69 44.83
C SER A 214 -2.97 1.71 45.80
N VAL A 215 -3.02 2.73 46.67
CA VAL A 215 -4.11 2.91 47.63
C VAL A 215 -5.26 3.69 46.98
N ASN A 216 -6.49 3.44 47.45
CA ASN A 216 -7.72 4.12 47.00
C ASN A 216 -8.14 3.87 45.53
N VAL A 217 -7.78 2.72 44.95
CA VAL A 217 -8.31 2.22 43.66
C VAL A 217 -9.34 1.10 43.90
N THR A 218 -10.33 0.93 43.01
CA THR A 218 -11.25 -0.22 43.05
C THR A 218 -11.18 -1.02 41.75
N PRO A 219 -10.91 -2.35 41.82
CA PRO A 219 -10.52 -3.12 43.01
C PRO A 219 -9.18 -2.65 43.64
N PRO A 220 -8.95 -2.87 44.95
CA PRO A 220 -7.67 -2.52 45.59
C PRO A 220 -6.49 -3.24 44.93
N ASP A 221 -5.33 -2.60 44.90
CA ASP A 221 -4.06 -3.16 44.37
C ASP A 221 -4.09 -3.54 42.88
N VAL A 222 -4.98 -2.93 42.08
CA VAL A 222 -5.01 -3.10 40.61
C VAL A 222 -4.56 -1.85 39.87
N ASP A 223 -4.16 -2.04 38.61
CA ASP A 223 -3.92 -0.95 37.67
C ASP A 223 -5.22 -0.15 37.49
N ASN A 224 -5.17 1.17 37.72
CA ASN A 224 -6.31 2.05 37.51
C ASN A 224 -6.39 2.56 36.06
N GLY A 225 -5.44 2.16 35.21
CA GLY A 225 -5.59 2.25 33.77
C GLY A 225 -6.77 1.41 33.31
N GLY A 226 -7.57 1.96 32.38
CA GLY A 226 -8.65 1.18 31.79
C GLY A 226 -8.11 0.06 30.89
N ASP A 227 -8.89 -1.01 30.77
CA ASP A 227 -8.57 -2.11 29.86
C ASP A 227 -8.28 -1.57 28.45
N LYS A 228 -7.25 -2.10 27.79
CA LYS A 228 -7.04 -1.86 26.36
C LYS A 228 -8.28 -2.34 25.59
N GLY A 229 -8.73 -1.54 24.63
CA GLY A 229 -9.74 -1.96 23.66
C GLY A 229 -9.24 -3.08 22.74
N ASP A 230 -10.17 -3.78 22.10
CA ASP A 230 -9.84 -4.65 20.97
C ASP A 230 -9.18 -3.85 19.83
N GLU A 231 -8.63 -4.53 18.82
CA GLU A 231 -8.00 -3.85 17.68
C GLU A 231 -8.98 -2.89 16.99
N GLY A 232 -8.68 -1.59 17.05
CA GLY A 232 -9.52 -0.50 16.52
C GLY A 232 -10.64 -0.03 17.46
N GLY A 233 -10.80 -0.61 18.64
CA GLY A 233 -11.77 -0.20 19.66
C GLY A 233 -11.17 0.73 20.72
N ASP A 234 -12.03 1.54 21.34
CA ASP A 234 -11.65 2.38 22.47
C ASP A 234 -11.21 1.54 23.66
N GLY A 235 -10.17 2.02 24.37
CA GLY A 235 -9.90 1.55 25.72
C GLY A 235 -11.11 1.84 26.61
N LYS A 236 -11.39 0.93 27.56
CA LYS A 236 -12.39 1.24 28.58
C LYS A 236 -11.89 2.42 29.41
N PRO A 237 -12.78 3.27 29.95
CA PRO A 237 -12.39 4.21 30.99
C PRO A 237 -11.72 3.48 32.16
N GLY A 238 -10.70 4.11 32.75
CA GLY A 238 -10.10 3.62 33.99
C GLY A 238 -11.11 3.55 35.12
N SER A 239 -10.80 2.76 36.15
CA SER A 239 -11.64 2.67 37.34
C SER A 239 -11.80 4.04 37.99
N VAL A 240 -13.03 4.37 38.42
CA VAL A 240 -13.26 5.52 39.29
C VAL A 240 -12.49 5.30 40.60
N GLY A 241 -11.73 6.32 41.04
CA GLY A 241 -11.04 6.28 42.33
C GLY A 241 -12.03 6.11 43.49
N ASN A 242 -11.61 5.45 44.57
CA ASN A 242 -12.44 5.37 45.77
C ASN A 242 -12.58 6.73 46.44
N ALA A 243 -13.75 6.98 47.01
CA ALA A 243 -13.93 8.05 47.98
C ALA A 243 -12.93 7.86 49.13
N GLY A 244 -12.27 8.95 49.55
CA GLY A 244 -11.33 8.92 50.68
C GLY A 244 -12.00 8.40 51.96
N GLY A 245 -11.30 7.51 52.70
CA GLY A 245 -11.80 7.00 53.97
C GLY A 245 -12.01 8.11 55.00
N HIS A 246 -13.05 7.98 55.84
CA HIS A 246 -13.32 8.94 56.91
C HIS A 246 -12.15 9.02 57.91
N GLY A 247 -11.62 10.23 58.15
CA GLY A 247 -10.60 10.46 59.16
C GLY A 247 -11.09 10.09 60.56
N LYS A 248 -10.37 9.21 61.26
CA LYS A 248 -10.61 8.97 62.69
C LYS A 248 -10.10 10.18 63.48
N ARG A 249 -10.97 10.78 64.29
CA ARG A 249 -10.54 11.70 65.36
C ARG A 249 -9.71 10.92 66.37
N THR A 250 -8.40 11.09 66.33
CA THR A 250 -7.56 10.86 67.50
C THR A 250 -7.37 12.21 68.19
N GLY A 251 -8.24 12.51 69.16
CA GLY A 251 -7.93 13.49 70.20
C GLY A 251 -7.29 12.79 71.41
N PRO A 252 -6.86 13.51 72.45
CA PRO A 252 -7.01 14.96 72.68
C PRO A 252 -5.85 15.82 72.15
#